data_AF-A0A7J4SL52-F1
#
_entry.id   AF-A0A7J4SL52-F1
#
_cell.length_a   1.000
_cell.length_b   1.000
_cell.length_c   1.000
_cell.angle_alpha   90.00
_cell.angle_beta   90.00
_cell.angle_gamma   90.00
#
_symmetry.space_group_name_H-M   'P 1'
#
loop_
_entity.id
_entity.type
_entity.pdbx_description
1 polymer ?
#
loop_
_entity_poly.entity_id
_entity_poly.type
_entity_poly.pdbx_seq_one_letter_code
_entity_poly.pdbx_strand_id
1 'polypeptide(L)'
;MKPTETEIACFESGVKLGSLYHQFSSAPISLDNIESLSSAIEKSIQNQPHCTNVSVEISEEEVKKSMNDDFGYAELKGDMMAVRIEIQYKDTEVVSKMKVERGYPLMFVESVETKG
;
A
#
# COMPACT_ATOMS: atom_id res chain seq x y z
N MET A 1 9.15 -29.61 5.10
CA MET A 1 7.72 -29.23 5.17
C MET A 1 7.46 -28.18 4.09
N LYS A 2 6.28 -28.15 3.46
CA LYS A 2 5.86 -27.07 2.56
C LYS A 2 5.03 -26.04 3.35
N PRO A 3 5.04 -24.75 2.98
CA PRO A 3 4.23 -23.76 3.65
C PRO A 3 2.74 -24.06 3.51
N THR A 4 1.98 -23.71 4.54
CA THR A 4 0.51 -23.71 4.58
C THR A 4 -0.06 -22.62 3.67
N GLU A 5 -1.33 -22.73 3.33
CA GLU A 5 -2.02 -21.73 2.49
C GLU A 5 -2.06 -20.35 3.16
N THR A 6 -2.22 -20.31 4.49
CA THR A 6 -2.14 -19.09 5.28
C THR A 6 -0.75 -18.47 5.26
N GLU A 7 0.32 -19.26 5.37
CA GLU A 7 1.70 -18.73 5.27
C GLU A 7 1.96 -18.14 3.88
N ILE A 8 1.51 -18.80 2.82
CA ILE A 8 1.62 -18.28 1.45
C ILE A 8 0.82 -16.99 1.29
N ALA A 9 -0.41 -16.94 1.78
CA ALA A 9 -1.24 -15.73 1.71
C ALA A 9 -0.56 -14.57 2.44
N CYS A 10 -0.17 -14.73 3.70
CA CYS A 10 0.53 -13.69 4.44
C CYS A 10 1.82 -13.24 3.74
N PHE A 11 2.59 -14.17 3.16
CA PHE A 11 3.78 -13.86 2.37
C PHE A 11 3.45 -12.99 1.15
N GLU A 12 2.43 -13.38 0.36
CA GLU A 12 1.97 -12.62 -0.81
C GLU A 12 1.51 -11.21 -0.43
N SER A 13 0.88 -11.04 0.73
CA SER A 13 0.48 -9.71 1.22
C SER A 13 1.69 -8.82 1.53
N GLY A 14 2.76 -9.40 2.09
CA GLY A 14 4.02 -8.70 2.36
C GLY A 14 4.76 -8.30 1.09
N VAL A 15 4.76 -9.16 0.06
CA VAL A 15 5.34 -8.84 -1.26
C VAL A 15 4.65 -7.61 -1.87
N LYS A 16 3.33 -7.50 -1.75
CA LYS A 16 2.55 -6.38 -2.30
C LYS A 16 2.80 -5.08 -1.55
N LEU A 17 2.82 -5.12 -0.22
CA LEU A 17 3.15 -3.94 0.60
C LEU A 17 4.58 -3.45 0.33
N GLY A 18 5.55 -4.36 0.27
CA GLY A 18 6.95 -4.03 -0.01
C GLY A 18 7.16 -3.47 -1.41
N SER A 19 6.56 -4.10 -2.43
CA SER A 19 6.65 -3.62 -3.82
C SER A 19 5.98 -2.26 -3.99
N LEU A 20 4.79 -2.04 -3.42
CA LEU A 20 4.14 -0.72 -3.40
C LEU A 20 5.07 0.33 -2.81
N TYR A 21 5.58 0.10 -1.60
CA TYR A 21 6.38 1.09 -0.90
C TYR A 21 7.63 1.47 -1.70
N HIS A 22 8.41 0.48 -2.13
CA HIS A 22 9.68 0.74 -2.78
C HIS A 22 9.56 1.17 -4.25
N GLN A 23 8.48 0.82 -4.95
CA GLN A 23 8.28 1.23 -6.33
C GLN A 23 7.85 2.70 -6.44
N PHE A 24 7.08 3.21 -5.46
CA PHE A 24 6.44 4.52 -5.54
C PHE A 24 7.02 5.57 -4.59
N SER A 25 7.81 5.17 -3.59
CA SER A 25 8.58 6.14 -2.80
C SER A 25 9.43 7.03 -3.72
N SER A 26 9.47 8.32 -3.41
CA SER A 26 10.12 9.38 -4.20
C SER A 26 9.47 9.70 -5.55
N ALA A 27 8.29 9.15 -5.87
CA ALA A 27 7.50 9.66 -6.99
C ALA A 27 7.14 11.15 -6.77
N PRO A 28 7.25 12.01 -7.79
CA PRO A 28 6.79 13.40 -7.68
C PRO A 28 5.29 13.48 -7.39
N ILE A 29 4.92 14.20 -6.34
CA ILE A 29 3.53 14.37 -5.89
C ILE A 29 3.24 15.85 -5.61
N SER A 30 2.08 16.31 -6.08
CA SER A 30 1.48 17.62 -5.78
C SER A 30 -0.03 17.44 -5.60
N LEU A 31 -0.72 18.48 -5.17
CA LEU A 31 -2.19 18.43 -5.02
C LEU A 31 -2.92 18.07 -6.32
N ASP A 32 -2.34 18.44 -7.46
CA ASP A 32 -2.97 18.24 -8.76
C ASP A 32 -2.94 16.76 -9.21
N ASN A 33 -2.00 15.95 -8.72
CA ASN A 33 -1.82 14.58 -9.17
C ASN A 33 -2.11 13.49 -8.12
N ILE A 34 -2.52 13.86 -6.89
CA ILE A 34 -2.85 12.91 -5.80
C ILE A 34 -3.78 11.80 -6.29
N GLU A 35 -4.94 12.16 -6.85
CA GLU A 35 -5.94 11.16 -7.29
C GLU A 35 -5.42 10.27 -8.41
N SER A 36 -4.67 10.84 -9.35
CA SER A 36 -4.12 10.10 -10.48
C SER A 36 -3.03 9.12 -10.05
N LEU A 37 -2.17 9.53 -9.10
CA LEU A 37 -1.08 8.72 -8.60
C LEU A 37 -1.61 7.61 -7.69
N SER A 38 -2.53 7.90 -6.76
CA SER A 38 -3.15 6.86 -5.93
C SER A 38 -3.83 5.79 -6.80
N SER A 39 -4.62 6.22 -7.79
CA SER A 39 -5.26 5.31 -8.75
C SER A 39 -4.26 4.46 -9.55
N ALA A 40 -3.11 5.04 -9.92
CA ALA A 40 -2.06 4.33 -10.64
C ALA A 40 -1.38 3.29 -9.74
N ILE A 41 -1.14 3.61 -8.48
CA ILE A 41 -0.59 2.67 -7.48
C ILE A 41 -1.56 1.51 -7.28
N GLU A 42 -2.84 1.79 -7.00
CA GLU A 42 -3.88 0.79 -6.79
C GLU A 42 -3.93 -0.21 -7.95
N LYS A 43 -4.07 0.30 -9.18
CA LYS A 43 -4.13 -0.54 -10.40
C LYS A 43 -2.85 -1.35 -10.62
N SER A 44 -1.68 -0.77 -10.33
CA SER A 44 -0.39 -1.45 -10.50
C SER A 44 -0.24 -2.62 -9.52
N ILE A 45 -0.64 -2.43 -8.27
CA ILE A 45 -0.52 -3.45 -7.22
C ILE A 45 -1.62 -4.50 -7.33
N GLN A 46 -2.84 -4.10 -7.71
CA GLN A 46 -3.94 -5.04 -7.96
C GLN A 46 -3.65 -5.99 -9.12
N ASN A 47 -2.79 -5.60 -10.07
CA ASN A 47 -2.35 -6.47 -11.16
C ASN A 47 -1.41 -7.61 -10.70
N GLN A 48 -0.95 -7.62 -9.45
CA GLN A 48 -0.13 -8.70 -8.89
C GLN A 48 -0.99 -9.94 -8.56
N PRO A 49 -0.40 -11.16 -8.56
CA PRO A 49 -1.14 -12.38 -8.26
C PRO A 49 -1.91 -12.33 -6.94
N HIS A 50 -3.11 -12.92 -6.92
CA HIS A 50 -3.97 -13.09 -5.73
C HIS A 50 -4.53 -11.80 -5.13
N CYS A 51 -4.20 -10.63 -5.67
CA CYS A 51 -4.72 -9.36 -5.15
C CYS A 51 -6.15 -9.14 -5.62
N THR A 52 -7.09 -9.05 -4.68
CA THR A 52 -8.50 -8.82 -4.98
C THR A 52 -8.84 -7.33 -4.95
N ASN A 53 -8.25 -6.60 -4.01
CA ASN A 53 -8.52 -5.18 -3.83
C ASN A 53 -7.29 -4.44 -3.28
N VAL A 54 -7.14 -3.18 -3.70
CA VAL A 54 -6.12 -2.26 -3.20
C VAL A 54 -6.78 -0.89 -3.04
N SER A 55 -6.56 -0.26 -1.90
CA SER A 55 -6.93 1.13 -1.66
C SER A 55 -5.72 1.89 -1.16
N VAL A 56 -5.45 3.04 -1.77
CA VAL A 56 -4.34 3.94 -1.43
C VAL A 56 -4.89 5.34 -1.23
N GLU A 57 -4.76 5.85 -0.02
CA GLU A 57 -5.06 7.23 0.31
C GLU A 57 -3.76 7.99 0.52
N ILE A 58 -3.61 9.13 -0.15
CA ILE A 58 -2.47 10.04 0.02
C ILE A 58 -2.98 11.28 0.75
N SER A 59 -2.38 11.62 1.88
CA SER A 59 -2.77 12.78 2.68
C SER A 59 -2.42 14.10 1.98
N GLU A 60 -3.42 14.86 1.57
CA GLU A 60 -3.21 16.23 1.06
C GLU A 60 -2.48 17.13 2.07
N GLU A 61 -2.74 16.95 3.36
CA GLU A 61 -2.14 17.75 4.41
C GLU A 61 -0.62 17.50 4.48
N GLU A 62 -0.20 16.24 4.44
CA GLU A 62 1.22 15.87 4.47
C GLU A 62 1.94 16.24 3.17
N VAL A 63 1.25 16.17 2.03
CA VAL A 63 1.76 16.68 0.76
C VAL A 63 1.99 18.20 0.86
N LYS A 64 1.01 18.99 1.30
CA LYS A 64 1.15 20.44 1.49
C LYS A 64 2.32 20.80 2.41
N LYS A 65 2.48 20.07 3.52
CA LYS A 65 3.60 20.28 4.47
C LYS A 65 4.97 19.97 3.89
N SER A 66 5.05 19.04 2.93
CA SER A 66 6.30 18.59 2.33
C SER A 66 6.62 19.24 0.98
N MET A 67 5.71 20.04 0.44
CA MET A 67 5.90 20.71 -0.85
C MET A 67 7.07 21.69 -0.80
N ASN A 68 7.84 21.69 -1.88
CA ASN A 68 8.84 22.72 -2.11
C ASN A 68 8.17 23.97 -2.70
N ASP A 69 8.45 25.14 -2.11
CA ASP A 69 7.84 26.41 -2.53
C ASP A 69 8.31 26.91 -3.92
N ASP A 70 9.52 26.52 -4.34
CA ASP A 70 10.08 26.94 -5.64
C ASP A 70 9.52 26.13 -6.81
N PHE A 71 9.26 24.83 -6.59
CA PHE A 71 8.87 23.88 -7.65
C PHE A 71 7.42 23.38 -7.56
N GLY A 72 6.73 23.60 -6.44
CA GLY A 72 5.31 23.26 -6.29
C GLY A 72 5.00 21.77 -6.18
N TYR A 73 5.97 20.93 -5.83
CA TYR A 73 5.76 19.49 -5.59
C TYR A 73 6.66 18.96 -4.46
N ALA A 74 6.35 17.77 -3.98
CA ALA A 74 7.11 17.00 -3.01
C ALA A 74 7.49 15.62 -3.58
N GLU A 75 8.38 14.91 -2.89
CA GLU A 75 8.56 13.48 -3.09
C GLU A 75 7.56 12.70 -2.24
N LEU A 76 6.88 11.71 -2.83
CA LEU A 76 5.97 10.84 -2.10
C LEU A 76 6.74 10.04 -1.05
N LYS A 77 6.31 10.14 0.20
CA LYS A 77 6.88 9.42 1.34
C LYS A 77 5.89 8.42 1.89
N GLY A 78 6.42 7.39 2.55
CA GLY A 78 5.63 6.35 3.19
C GLY A 78 4.63 6.88 4.23
N ASP A 79 5.00 7.95 4.95
CA ASP A 79 4.17 8.59 5.97
C ASP A 79 3.02 9.43 5.41
N MET A 80 3.00 9.68 4.10
CA MET A 80 1.89 10.33 3.41
C MET A 80 0.79 9.34 3.02
N MET A 81 1.06 8.03 3.06
CA MET A 81 0.17 7.00 2.52
C MET A 81 -0.54 6.20 3.62
N ALA A 82 -1.84 5.99 3.45
CA ALA A 82 -2.59 4.91 4.07
C ALA A 82 -2.97 3.89 3.01
N VAL A 83 -2.59 2.63 3.23
CA VAL A 83 -2.80 1.55 2.26
C VAL A 83 -3.58 0.43 2.90
N ARG A 84 -4.51 -0.14 2.14
CA ARG A 84 -5.18 -1.40 2.43
C ARG A 84 -5.02 -2.32 1.23
N ILE A 85 -4.58 -3.56 1.48
CA ILE A 85 -4.48 -4.61 0.46
C ILE A 85 -5.28 -5.81 0.92
N GLU A 86 -6.12 -6.32 0.03
CA GLU A 86 -6.86 -7.55 0.22
C GLU A 86 -6.37 -8.57 -0.79
N ILE A 87 -6.10 -9.78 -0.30
CA ILE A 87 -5.70 -10.90 -1.13
C ILE A 87 -6.59 -12.11 -0.86
N GLN A 88 -6.77 -12.92 -1.91
CA GLN A 88 -7.43 -14.22 -1.81
C GLN A 88 -6.48 -15.29 -2.37
N TYR A 89 -6.02 -16.17 -1.49
CA TYR A 89 -5.26 -17.35 -1.86
C TYR A 89 -6.02 -18.61 -1.46
N LYS A 90 -6.61 -19.29 -2.46
CA LYS A 90 -7.52 -20.43 -2.25
C LYS A 90 -8.62 -20.07 -1.25
N ASP A 91 -8.74 -20.76 -0.12
CA ASP A 91 -9.76 -20.52 0.89
C ASP A 91 -9.32 -19.50 1.97
N THR A 92 -8.11 -18.95 1.88
CA THR A 92 -7.59 -17.94 2.80
C THR A 92 -7.69 -16.53 2.21
N GLU A 93 -8.38 -15.65 2.91
CA GLU A 93 -8.39 -14.21 2.70
C GLU A 93 -7.44 -13.54 3.71
N VAL A 94 -6.63 -12.59 3.24
CA VAL A 94 -5.77 -11.78 4.11
C VAL A 94 -5.97 -10.32 3.78
N VAL A 95 -6.19 -9.54 4.83
CA VAL A 95 -6.20 -8.09 4.78
C VAL A 95 -4.92 -7.59 5.43
N SER A 96 -4.17 -6.76 4.72
CA SER A 96 -2.99 -6.08 5.24
C SER A 96 -3.08 -4.58 5.05
N LYS A 97 -2.35 -3.84 5.89
CA LYS A 97 -2.36 -2.38 5.91
C LYS A 97 -0.96 -1.81 6.01
N MET A 98 -0.82 -0.60 5.50
CA MET A 98 0.27 0.31 5.85
C MET A 98 -0.34 1.61 6.36
N LYS A 99 0.06 2.04 7.55
CA LYS A 99 -0.31 3.36 8.11
C LYS A 99 0.78 3.85 9.06
N VAL A 100 0.81 5.16 9.28
CA VAL A 100 1.72 5.75 10.25
C VAL A 100 1.34 5.32 11.66
N GLU A 101 2.26 4.64 12.32
CA GLU A 101 2.19 4.24 13.71
C GLU A 101 3.47 4.69 14.40
N ARG A 102 3.34 5.56 15.41
CA ARG A 102 4.49 6.09 16.18
C ARG A 102 5.57 6.75 15.29
N GLY A 103 5.14 7.47 14.25
CA GLY A 103 6.03 8.15 13.31
C GLY A 103 6.72 7.23 12.30
N TYR A 104 6.24 6.00 12.13
CA TYR A 104 6.78 5.03 11.18
C TYR A 104 5.65 4.46 10.29
N PRO A 105 5.82 4.37 8.95
CA PRO A 105 4.84 3.75 8.07
C PRO A 105 4.84 2.22 8.27
N LEU A 106 4.09 1.76 9.27
CA LEU A 106 4.09 0.37 9.70
C LEU A 106 3.21 -0.48 8.77
N MET A 107 3.82 -1.53 8.22
CA MET A 107 3.14 -2.59 7.49
C MET A 107 2.75 -3.72 8.43
N PHE A 108 1.50 -4.18 8.37
CA PHE A 108 1.01 -5.29 9.20
C PHE A 108 -0.16 -6.02 8.56
N VAL A 109 -0.38 -7.26 8.98
CA VAL A 109 -1.59 -8.03 8.67
C VAL A 109 -2.69 -7.62 9.65
N GLU A 110 -3.83 -7.16 9.14
CA GLU A 110 -4.99 -6.79 9.94
C GLU A 110 -5.87 -8.00 10.26
N SER A 111 -6.15 -8.86 9.28
CA SER A 111 -6.95 -10.06 9.48
C SER A 111 -6.50 -11.19 8.55
N VAL A 112 -6.77 -12.41 9.00
CA VAL A 112 -6.64 -13.66 8.24
C VAL A 112 -7.92 -14.45 8.46
N GLU A 113 -8.63 -14.78 7.39
CA GLU A 113 -9.86 -15.55 7.44
C GLU A 113 -9.75 -16.76 6.51
N THR A 114 -10.15 -17.94 7.00
CA THR A 114 -10.16 -19.17 6.19
C THR A 114 -11.59 -19.65 6.07
N LYS A 115 -12.06 -19.89 4.85
CA LYS A 115 -13.37 -20.51 4.61
C LYS A 115 -13.25 -22.00 4.95
N GLY A 116 -14.08 -22.45 5.90
CA GLY A 116 -14.17 -23.83 6.36
C GLY A 116 -15.09 -24.70 5.53
#